data_AF-A0A511YP19-F1
#
_entry.id   AF-A0A511YP19-F1
#
_cell.length_a   1.000
_cell.length_b   1.000
_cell.length_c   1.000
_cell.angle_alpha   90.00
_cell.angle_beta   90.00
_cell.angle_gamma   90.00
#
_symmetry.space_group_name_H-M   'P 1'
#
loop_
_entity.id
_entity.type
_entity.pdbx_description
1 polymer ?
#
loop_
_entity_poly.entity_id
_entity_poly.type
_entity_poly.pdbx_seq_one_letter_code
_entity_poly.pdbx_strand_id
1 'polypeptide(L)'
;MNHKILEKYGLTMQKSPERFHGIISGDPIANYIFFFRHPYDIDDFVSDINLALAGRFSDIEDQDYSSGLGSYWFAEITPTYFELWQEGHAKKLIPLEDWKKILLSWKECVE
;
A
#
# COMPACT_ATOMS: atom_id res chain seq x y z
N MET A 1 6.77 11.75 6.92
CA MET A 1 7.01 10.81 5.81
C MET A 1 8.20 9.96 6.20
N ASN A 2 8.16 8.64 6.00
CA ASN A 2 9.25 7.75 6.42
C ASN A 2 10.26 7.51 5.27
N HIS A 3 11.23 8.41 5.10
CA HIS A 3 12.18 8.32 3.97
C HIS A 3 12.96 6.99 3.92
N LYS A 4 13.28 6.39 5.08
CA LYS A 4 14.00 5.12 5.14
C LYS A 4 13.19 3.95 4.55
N ILE A 5 11.86 3.91 4.79
CA ILE A 5 11.03 2.87 4.19
C ILE A 5 10.87 3.07 2.69
N LEU A 6 10.71 4.33 2.26
CA LEU A 6 10.53 4.64 0.85
C LEU A 6 11.78 4.28 0.04
N GLU A 7 12.97 4.59 0.54
CA GLU A 7 14.25 4.21 -0.06
C GLU A 7 14.40 2.69 -0.18
N LYS A 8 14.04 1.93 0.86
CA LYS A 8 14.09 0.45 0.85
C LYS A 8 13.30 -0.16 -0.31
N TYR A 9 12.19 0.46 -0.70
CA TYR A 9 11.32 -0.02 -1.78
C TYR A 9 11.49 0.75 -3.09
N GLY A 10 12.50 1.62 -3.20
CA GLY A 10 12.72 2.42 -4.41
C GLY A 10 11.54 3.34 -4.75
N LEU A 11 10.87 3.87 -3.72
CA LEU A 11 9.73 4.77 -3.86
C LEU A 11 10.20 6.21 -3.62
N THR A 12 9.77 7.10 -4.52
CA THR A 12 9.91 8.55 -4.32
C THR A 12 8.51 9.15 -4.30
N MET A 13 8.07 9.64 -3.14
CA MET A 13 6.79 10.31 -2.95
C MET A 13 7.01 11.82 -2.84
N GLN A 14 6.15 12.60 -3.49
CA GLN A 14 6.20 14.06 -3.41
C GLN A 14 4.86 14.62 -2.94
N LYS A 15 4.89 15.42 -1.87
CA LYS A 15 3.77 16.27 -1.45
C LYS A 15 3.87 17.60 -2.19
N SER A 16 2.84 17.98 -2.96
CA SER A 16 2.79 19.26 -3.66
C SER A 16 1.58 20.08 -3.20
N PRO A 17 1.71 21.39 -2.96
CA PRO A 17 0.58 22.26 -2.61
C PRO A 17 -0.51 22.33 -3.71
N GLU A 18 -0.20 21.88 -4.92
CA GLU A 18 -1.08 21.96 -6.10
C GLU A 18 -1.81 20.63 -6.41
N ARG A 19 -1.89 19.72 -5.43
CA ARG A 19 -2.50 18.35 -5.54
C ARG A 19 -1.75 17.37 -6.44
N PHE A 20 -0.55 17.70 -6.91
CA PHE A 20 0.27 16.76 -7.66
C PHE A 20 1.02 15.83 -6.69
N HIS A 21 0.35 14.76 -6.27
CA HIS A 21 0.95 13.69 -5.49
C HIS A 21 1.47 12.63 -6.45
N GLY A 22 2.78 12.61 -6.66
CA GLY A 22 3.42 11.69 -7.59
C GLY A 22 4.19 10.62 -6.83
N ILE A 23 4.10 9.38 -7.33
CA ILE A 23 5.11 8.37 -7.05
C ILE A 23 5.94 8.20 -8.32
N ILE A 24 7.23 8.48 -8.24
CA ILE A 24 8.15 8.22 -9.36
C ILE A 24 8.80 6.87 -9.09
N SER A 25 8.25 5.82 -9.70
CA SER A 25 8.87 4.50 -9.74
C SER A 25 8.27 3.65 -10.85
N GLY A 26 9.08 2.81 -11.50
CA GLY A 26 8.58 1.74 -12.37
C GLY A 26 8.10 0.50 -11.60
N ASP A 27 8.08 0.59 -10.27
CA ASP A 27 7.71 -0.51 -9.39
C ASP A 27 6.18 -0.65 -9.27
N PRO A 28 5.62 -1.88 -9.35
CA PRO A 28 4.20 -2.12 -9.12
C PRO A 28 3.67 -1.54 -7.80
N ILE A 29 4.50 -1.42 -6.77
CA ILE A 29 4.11 -0.78 -5.51
C ILE A 29 3.67 0.67 -5.73
N ALA A 30 4.39 1.43 -6.56
CA ALA A 30 4.05 2.82 -6.85
C ALA A 30 2.73 2.95 -7.59
N ASN A 31 2.53 2.12 -8.61
CA ASN A 31 1.28 2.10 -9.37
C ASN A 31 0.10 1.76 -8.44
N TYR A 32 0.27 0.76 -7.58
CA TYR A 32 -0.76 0.32 -6.65
C TYR A 32 -1.14 1.41 -5.63
N ILE A 33 -0.16 2.03 -4.99
CA ILE A 33 -0.42 3.07 -3.97
C ILE A 33 -1.10 4.29 -4.58
N PHE A 34 -0.80 4.61 -5.84
CA PHE A 34 -1.40 5.76 -6.53
C PHE A 34 -2.93 5.65 -6.70
N PHE A 35 -3.51 4.46 -6.53
CA PHE A 35 -4.97 4.28 -6.55
C PHE A 35 -5.67 4.82 -5.29
N PHE A 36 -4.97 4.90 -4.15
CA PHE A 36 -5.54 5.43 -2.92
C PHE A 36 -5.54 6.96 -2.97
N ARG A 37 -6.66 7.55 -3.41
CA ARG A 37 -6.80 9.00 -3.59
C ARG A 37 -7.36 9.71 -2.37
N HIS A 38 -8.03 8.98 -1.47
CA HIS A 38 -8.58 9.55 -0.26
C HIS A 38 -7.84 9.01 0.97
N PRO A 39 -7.49 9.88 1.94
CA PRO A 39 -6.88 9.45 3.20
C PRO A 39 -7.70 8.40 3.95
N TYR A 40 -9.03 8.42 3.81
CA TYR A 40 -9.93 7.46 4.45
C TYR A 40 -9.74 6.03 3.94
N ASP A 41 -9.52 5.84 2.63
CA ASP A 41 -9.24 4.52 2.05
C ASP A 41 -7.97 3.91 2.67
N ILE A 42 -7.02 4.77 3.05
CA ILE A 42 -5.77 4.36 3.69
C ILE A 42 -6.00 4.02 5.17
N ASP A 43 -6.89 4.73 5.86
CA ASP A 43 -7.22 4.45 7.26
C ASP A 43 -7.88 3.08 7.43
N ASP A 44 -8.82 2.74 6.55
CA ASP A 44 -9.48 1.43 6.54
C ASP A 44 -8.45 0.31 6.32
N PHE A 45 -7.57 0.47 5.33
CA PHE A 45 -6.51 -0.50 5.06
C PHE A 45 -5.52 -0.62 6.25
N VAL A 46 -5.14 0.49 6.86
CA VAL A 46 -4.26 0.47 8.04
C VAL A 46 -4.95 -0.21 9.23
N SER A 47 -6.27 -0.09 9.38
CA SER A 47 -7.04 -0.79 10.40
C SER A 47 -6.92 -2.31 10.25
N ASP A 48 -7.09 -2.84 9.04
CA ASP A 48 -6.98 -4.27 8.78
C ASP A 48 -5.55 -4.79 8.97
N ILE A 49 -4.55 -4.01 8.58
CA ILE A 49 -3.15 -4.34 8.89
C ILE A 49 -2.93 -4.41 10.40
N ASN A 50 -3.53 -3.52 11.19
CA ASN A 50 -3.41 -3.57 12.65
C ASN A 50 -4.08 -4.82 13.23
N LEU A 51 -5.22 -5.24 12.69
CA LEU A 51 -5.87 -6.49 13.08
C LEU A 51 -4.95 -7.70 12.80
N ALA A 52 -4.37 -7.77 11.59
CA ALA A 52 -3.42 -8.82 11.23
C ALA A 52 -2.20 -8.84 12.17
N LEU A 53 -1.58 -7.69 12.42
CA LEU A 53 -0.42 -7.54 13.32
C LEU A 53 -0.76 -7.90 14.78
N ALA A 54 -2.01 -7.71 15.20
CA ALA A 54 -2.50 -8.10 16.53
C ALA A 54 -2.87 -9.60 16.64
N GLY A 55 -2.67 -10.40 15.58
CA GLY A 55 -3.09 -11.80 15.54
C GLY A 55 -4.60 -12.00 15.39
N ARG A 56 -5.33 -10.94 15.02
CA ARG A 56 -6.79 -10.91 14.82
C ARG A 56 -7.14 -10.93 13.33
N PHE A 57 -6.40 -11.69 12.54
CA PHE A 57 -6.59 -11.76 11.08
C PHE A 57 -8.01 -12.23 10.68
N SER A 58 -8.64 -13.08 11.51
CA SER A 58 -10.03 -13.53 11.31
C SER A 58 -11.08 -12.42 11.37
N ASP A 59 -10.72 -11.25 11.90
CA ASP A 59 -11.64 -10.14 12.11
C ASP A 59 -11.63 -9.16 10.92
N ILE A 60 -10.79 -9.42 9.91
CA ILE A 60 -10.73 -8.67 8.65
C ILE A 60 -11.91 -9.10 7.78
N GLU A 61 -12.74 -8.14 7.36
CA GLU A 61 -13.94 -8.43 6.57
C GLU A 61 -13.62 -8.82 5.12
N ASP A 62 -12.66 -8.14 4.50
CA ASP A 62 -12.17 -8.44 3.16
C ASP A 62 -10.64 -8.33 3.12
N GLN A 63 -9.98 -9.44 2.83
CA GLN A 63 -8.52 -9.50 2.70
C GLN A 63 -8.04 -9.21 1.27
N ASP A 64 -8.96 -9.17 0.29
CA ASP A 64 -8.69 -8.92 -1.12
C ASP A 64 -8.78 -7.42 -1.45
N TYR A 65 -7.61 -6.82 -1.63
CA TYR A 65 -7.44 -5.42 -1.99
C TYR A 65 -7.15 -5.25 -3.50
N SER A 66 -7.42 -6.27 -4.33
CA SER A 66 -7.26 -6.18 -5.78
C SER A 66 -8.40 -5.43 -6.48
N SER A 67 -9.52 -5.20 -5.77
CA SER A 67 -10.73 -4.62 -6.32
C SER A 67 -10.49 -3.20 -6.87
N GLY A 68 -10.90 -2.98 -8.13
CA GLY A 68 -10.77 -1.67 -8.81
C GLY A 68 -9.48 -1.44 -9.61
N LEU A 69 -8.53 -2.37 -9.59
CA LEU A 69 -7.23 -2.24 -10.28
C LEU A 69 -7.22 -2.84 -11.69
N GLY A 70 -8.30 -3.55 -12.06
CA GLY A 70 -8.43 -4.30 -13.31
C GLY A 70 -7.91 -5.74 -13.19
N SER A 71 -8.16 -6.57 -14.21
CA SER A 71 -7.97 -8.03 -14.20
C SER A 71 -6.51 -8.52 -14.09
N TYR A 72 -5.55 -7.61 -13.99
CA TYR A 72 -4.12 -7.88 -14.05
C TYR A 72 -3.39 -7.67 -12.72
N TRP A 73 -4.14 -7.34 -11.66
CA TRP A 73 -3.62 -7.08 -10.33
C TRP A 73 -4.12 -8.10 -9.33
N PHE A 74 -3.26 -8.40 -8.38
CA PHE A 74 -3.56 -9.17 -7.19
C PHE A 74 -2.94 -8.47 -6.00
N ALA A 75 -3.74 -8.28 -4.95
CA ALA A 75 -3.34 -7.57 -3.75
C ALA A 75 -4.08 -8.15 -2.55
N GLU A 76 -3.36 -8.69 -1.59
CA GLU A 76 -3.97 -9.41 -0.47
C GLU A 76 -3.20 -9.17 0.83
N ILE A 77 -3.92 -8.96 1.94
CA ILE A 77 -3.34 -9.03 3.28
C ILE A 77 -3.26 -10.49 3.68
N THR A 78 -2.09 -10.96 4.09
CA THR A 78 -1.92 -12.23 4.80
C THR A 78 -1.58 -11.95 6.26
N PRO A 79 -1.53 -12.96 7.15
CA PRO A 79 -1.18 -12.76 8.55
C PRO A 79 0.22 -12.16 8.80
N THR A 80 1.11 -12.11 7.79
CA THR A 80 2.50 -11.66 7.98
C THR A 80 3.00 -10.66 6.94
N TYR A 81 2.44 -10.69 5.73
CA TYR A 81 2.82 -9.81 4.64
C TYR A 81 1.61 -9.33 3.85
N PHE A 82 1.77 -8.19 3.21
CA PHE A 82 0.95 -7.78 2.08
C PHE A 82 1.56 -8.38 0.81
N GLU A 83 0.76 -9.16 0.08
CA GLU A 83 1.12 -9.73 -1.20
C GLU A 83 0.65 -8.80 -2.32
N LEU A 84 1.56 -8.42 -3.21
CA LEU A 84 1.27 -7.61 -4.38
C LEU A 84 1.84 -8.28 -5.63
N TRP A 85 0.98 -8.48 -6.62
CA TRP A 85 1.37 -9.02 -7.91
C TRP A 85 0.63 -8.30 -9.04
N GLN A 86 1.34 -8.07 -10.13
CA GLN A 86 0.81 -7.55 -11.39
C GLN A 86 1.28 -8.48 -12.51
N GLU A 87 0.42 -8.83 -13.46
CA GLU A 87 0.82 -9.63 -14.61
C GLU A 87 2.05 -9.01 -15.30
N GLY A 88 3.06 -9.83 -15.62
CA GLY A 88 4.33 -9.38 -16.21
C GLY A 88 5.37 -8.90 -15.19
N HIS A 89 5.03 -8.81 -13.90
CA HIS A 89 5.95 -8.46 -12.82
C HIS A 89 6.12 -9.60 -11.82
N ALA A 90 7.30 -9.65 -11.17
CA ALA A 90 7.53 -10.59 -10.08
C ALA A 90 6.62 -10.28 -8.89
N LYS A 91 6.08 -11.32 -8.27
CA LYS A 91 5.32 -11.23 -7.01
C LYS A 91 6.17 -10.57 -5.93
N LYS A 92 5.57 -9.67 -5.15
CA LYS A 92 6.18 -8.97 -4.03
C LYS A 92 5.49 -9.35 -2.73
N LEU A 93 6.28 -9.76 -1.76
CA LEU A 93 5.84 -10.02 -0.39
C LEU A 93 6.42 -8.92 0.50
N ILE A 94 5.56 -8.05 1.01
CA ILE A 94 5.95 -6.87 1.79
C ILE A 94 5.55 -7.12 3.24
N PRO A 95 6.47 -7.14 4.21
CA PRO A 95 6.10 -7.27 5.63
C PRO A 95 5.03 -6.23 6.02
N LEU A 96 4.01 -6.64 6.77
CA LEU A 96 2.89 -5.76 7.12
C LEU A 96 3.32 -4.46 7.80
N GLU A 97 4.34 -4.53 8.67
CA GLU A 97 4.98 -3.38 9.31
C GLU A 97 5.56 -2.37 8.33
N ASP A 98 6.12 -2.86 7.23
CA ASP A 98 6.71 -2.04 6.18
C ASP A 98 5.61 -1.47 5.29
N TRP A 99 4.62 -2.29 4.93
CA TRP A 99 3.47 -1.88 4.15
C TRP A 99 2.68 -0.75 4.83
N LYS A 100 2.42 -0.89 6.13
CA LYS A 100 1.79 0.15 6.96
C LYS A 100 2.56 1.48 6.90
N LYS A 101 3.90 1.46 7.01
CA LYS A 101 4.71 2.68 6.95
C LYS A 101 4.69 3.34 5.57
N ILE A 102 4.62 2.54 4.51
CA ILE A 102 4.49 3.03 3.14
C ILE A 102 3.12 3.70 2.96
N LEU A 103 2.03 3.04 3.36
CA LEU A 103 0.68 3.59 3.32
C LEU A 103 0.55 4.89 4.11
N LEU A 104 1.08 4.94 5.34
CA LEU A 104 1.07 6.16 6.15
C LEU A 104 1.89 7.30 5.52
N SER A 105 3.02 6.97 4.87
CA SER A 105 3.81 7.97 4.13
C SER A 105 3.04 8.53 2.93
N TRP A 106 2.24 7.69 2.28
CA TRP A 106 1.35 8.12 1.20
C TRP A 106 0.17 8.94 1.72
N LYS A 107 -0.41 8.56 2.86
CA LYS A 107 -1.48 9.32 3.53
C LYS A 107 -1.07 10.76 3.77
N GLU A 108 0.14 10.97 4.31
CA GLU A 108 0.71 12.31 4.50
C GLU A 108 0.81 13.12 3.20
N CYS A 109 0.94 12.46 2.04
CA CYS A 109 0.95 13.14 0.74
C CYS A 109 -0.47 13.56 0.34
N VAL A 110 -1.47 12.69 0.50
CA VAL A 110 -2.85 12.94 0.04
C VAL A 110 -3.72 13.74 1.03
N GLU A 111 -3.25 14.00 2.24
CA GLU A 111 -3.80 14.96 3.22
C GLU A 111 -3.39 16.41 2.94
#